data_AF-A0A7R9DIJ8-F1
#
_entry.id   AF-A0A7R9DIJ8-F1
#
_cell.length_a   1.000
_cell.length_b   1.000
_cell.length_c   1.000
_cell.angle_alpha   90.00
_cell.angle_beta   90.00
_cell.angle_gamma   90.00
#
_symmetry.space_group_name_H-M   'P 1'
#
loop_
_entity.id
_entity.type
_entity.pdbx_description
1 polymer ?
#
loop_
_entity_poly.entity_id
_entity_poly.type
_entity_poly.pdbx_seq_one_letter_code
_entity_poly.pdbx_strand_id
1 'polypeptide(L)'
;MCMCLLVSSTCSSTSSVSCTCVLTGVSQGSQISTVQSLFQFLYPMLSEFSTLIGMYHNYQVVVELILELYCECARNMLCYLSQTDSHRIYGACLQTIQTYARCNMGRICVESSSEENSYHDILLLMELLTNLLNKDCIDLGPPGKQMAALGQDELNKPSKELTEGEITVTAADVCLYGLDIIMPLMTIELLTFPSLCLQYFKMITFACEIYPDKVCKLPLNLLKSLLMSLELGLTSFGQDVIILCCDFIQVMGTHIYLYNIRDLPVHDLLQPFLKLLMDLMLTRQINSEILPNCSGALYILISVYQDMYQQLVRSLLDSQHDPVIAARLAKAFTDLTANIALDTNRMQRNKFRDNFDKFIATIRSFLVVK
;
A
#
# COMPACT_ATOMS: atom_id res chain seq x y z
N MET A 1 -3.40 8.13 -38.40
CA MET A 1 -3.16 9.57 -38.61
C MET A 1 -2.72 10.28 -37.32
N CYS A 2 -3.40 10.08 -36.17
CA CYS A 2 -2.92 10.61 -34.87
C CYS A 2 -1.54 10.10 -34.44
N MET A 3 -1.23 8.81 -34.68
CA MET A 3 0.06 8.22 -34.31
C MET A 3 1.25 8.83 -35.08
N CYS A 4 1.06 9.14 -36.38
CA CYS A 4 2.09 9.81 -37.19
C CYS A 4 2.32 11.26 -36.75
N LEU A 5 1.31 11.92 -36.17
CA LEU A 5 1.45 13.28 -35.64
C LEU A 5 2.24 13.29 -34.33
N LEU A 6 2.04 12.32 -33.43
CA LEU A 6 2.76 12.26 -32.14
C LEU A 6 4.26 11.91 -32.28
N VAL A 7 4.61 11.07 -33.26
CA VAL A 7 5.99 10.54 -33.42
C VAL A 7 6.85 11.39 -34.37
N SER A 8 6.26 12.31 -35.14
CA SER A 8 7.05 13.22 -35.97
C SER A 8 7.60 14.36 -35.11
N SER A 9 8.91 14.60 -35.22
CA SER A 9 9.70 15.62 -34.49
C SER A 9 9.27 17.09 -34.73
N THR A 10 8.12 17.29 -35.35
CA THR A 10 7.52 18.58 -35.72
C THR A 10 6.19 18.83 -34.99
N CYS A 11 5.75 17.94 -34.11
CA CYS A 11 4.50 18.13 -33.37
C CYS A 11 4.67 19.17 -32.27
N SER A 12 3.85 20.22 -32.31
CA SER A 12 3.79 21.23 -31.25
C SER A 12 3.28 20.58 -29.95
N SER A 13 3.73 21.07 -28.80
CA SER A 13 3.24 20.64 -27.48
C SER A 13 1.71 20.69 -27.39
N THR A 14 1.08 21.66 -28.06
CA THR A 14 -0.38 21.82 -28.17
C THR A 14 -1.09 20.66 -28.89
N SER A 15 -0.50 20.10 -29.95
CA SER A 15 -1.09 18.96 -30.65
C SER A 15 -0.99 17.66 -29.85
N SER A 16 0.07 17.51 -29.07
CA SER A 16 0.25 16.36 -28.16
C SER A 16 -0.76 16.40 -27.02
N VAL A 17 -0.96 17.57 -26.39
CA VAL A 17 -1.96 17.79 -25.32
C VAL A 17 -3.38 17.44 -25.79
N SER A 18 -3.81 17.98 -26.93
CA SER A 18 -5.16 17.73 -27.46
C SER A 18 -5.40 16.25 -27.78
N CYS A 19 -4.37 15.53 -28.25
CA CYS A 19 -4.50 14.10 -28.49
C CYS A 19 -4.69 13.33 -27.18
N THR A 20 -3.87 13.60 -26.16
CA THR A 20 -3.94 12.88 -24.88
C THR A 20 -5.29 13.10 -24.20
N CYS A 21 -5.82 14.32 -24.14
CA CYS A 21 -7.15 14.59 -23.56
C CYS A 21 -8.28 13.82 -24.25
N VAL A 22 -8.24 13.69 -25.58
CA VAL A 22 -9.24 12.91 -26.32
C VAL A 22 -9.13 11.43 -25.95
N LEU A 23 -7.92 10.89 -25.82
CA LEU A 23 -7.72 9.49 -25.41
C LEU A 23 -8.19 9.25 -23.97
N THR A 24 -7.99 10.22 -23.07
CA THR A 24 -8.51 10.17 -21.69
C THR A 24 -10.03 10.08 -21.70
N GLY A 25 -10.70 10.89 -22.52
CA GLY A 25 -12.15 10.82 -22.73
C GLY A 25 -12.63 9.49 -23.32
N VAL A 26 -11.89 8.91 -24.26
CA VAL A 26 -12.17 7.55 -24.78
C VAL A 26 -12.08 6.51 -23.66
N SER A 27 -11.11 6.68 -22.75
CA SER A 27 -10.94 5.78 -21.61
C SER A 27 -12.09 5.86 -20.61
N GLN A 28 -12.52 7.08 -20.26
CA GLN A 28 -13.65 7.33 -19.39
C GLN A 28 -14.99 6.87 -19.99
N GLY A 29 -15.13 6.94 -21.32
CA GLY A 29 -16.31 6.45 -22.04
C GLY A 29 -16.36 4.93 -22.24
N SER A 30 -15.38 4.19 -21.72
CA SER A 30 -15.32 2.74 -21.87
C SER A 30 -16.49 2.04 -21.17
N GLN A 31 -17.13 1.11 -21.88
CA GLN A 31 -18.20 0.26 -21.35
C GLN A 31 -17.77 -1.21 -21.44
N ILE A 32 -18.40 -2.08 -20.64
CA ILE A 32 -18.08 -3.52 -20.60
C ILE A 32 -18.10 -4.16 -22.00
N SER A 33 -19.04 -3.75 -22.86
CA SER A 33 -19.19 -4.26 -24.23
C SER A 33 -18.15 -3.71 -25.21
N THR A 34 -17.57 -2.54 -24.95
CA THR A 34 -16.67 -1.83 -25.88
C THR A 34 -15.20 -1.88 -25.46
N VAL A 35 -14.92 -2.22 -24.19
CA VAL A 35 -13.59 -2.16 -23.57
C VAL A 35 -12.51 -2.92 -24.35
N GLN A 36 -12.81 -4.11 -24.86
CA GLN A 36 -11.86 -4.93 -25.61
C GLN A 36 -11.43 -4.24 -26.92
N SER A 37 -12.40 -3.74 -27.68
CA SER A 37 -12.14 -3.03 -28.94
C SER A 37 -11.44 -1.68 -28.70
N LEU A 38 -11.85 -0.94 -27.66
CA LEU A 38 -11.23 0.32 -27.28
C LEU A 38 -9.79 0.13 -26.84
N PHE A 39 -9.50 -0.91 -26.04
CA PHE A 39 -8.15 -1.21 -25.61
C PHE A 39 -7.25 -1.61 -26.79
N GLN A 40 -7.75 -2.42 -27.72
CA GLN A 40 -7.00 -2.76 -28.94
C GLN A 40 -6.65 -1.52 -29.78
N PHE A 41 -7.52 -0.52 -29.80
CA PHE A 41 -7.26 0.76 -30.45
C PHE A 41 -6.26 1.64 -29.68
N LEU A 42 -6.39 1.70 -28.35
CA LEU A 42 -5.56 2.55 -27.49
C LEU A 42 -4.15 2.01 -27.27
N TYR A 43 -4.00 0.70 -27.13
CA TYR A 43 -2.76 0.07 -26.70
C TYR A 43 -1.53 0.42 -27.56
N PRO A 44 -1.59 0.44 -28.91
CA PRO A 44 -0.46 0.86 -29.72
C PRO A 44 0.03 2.27 -29.39
N MET A 45 -0.87 3.18 -29.00
CA MET A 45 -0.50 4.53 -28.56
C MET A 45 0.09 4.51 -27.15
N LEU A 46 -0.51 3.73 -26.24
CA LEU A 46 0.01 3.55 -24.88
C LEU A 46 1.46 3.06 -24.90
N SER A 47 1.78 2.06 -25.73
CA SER A 47 3.15 1.50 -25.79
C SER A 47 4.22 2.53 -26.18
N GLU A 48 3.86 3.62 -26.87
CA GLU A 48 4.80 4.68 -27.25
C GLU A 48 4.85 5.85 -26.24
N PHE A 49 3.90 5.94 -25.31
CA PHE A 49 3.83 7.07 -24.37
C PHE A 49 4.97 7.10 -23.36
N SER A 50 5.58 5.96 -23.04
CA SER A 50 6.79 5.91 -22.23
C SER A 50 7.95 6.65 -22.93
N THR A 51 8.12 6.44 -24.23
CA THR A 51 9.10 7.17 -25.06
C THR A 51 8.79 8.66 -25.12
N LEU A 52 7.51 9.03 -25.23
CA LEU A 52 7.08 10.44 -25.25
C LEU A 52 7.40 11.15 -23.93
N ILE A 53 7.20 10.52 -22.77
CA ILE A 53 7.65 11.08 -21.47
C ILE A 53 9.17 11.32 -21.50
N GLY A 54 9.95 10.37 -22.02
CA GLY A 54 11.40 10.54 -22.16
C GLY A 54 11.79 11.76 -23.00
N MET A 55 11.07 12.04 -24.09
CA MET A 55 11.34 13.18 -24.97
C MET A 55 10.83 14.52 -24.39
N TYR A 56 9.65 14.51 -23.76
CA TYR A 56 8.94 15.69 -23.29
C TYR A 56 9.00 15.87 -21.76
N HIS A 57 9.99 15.29 -21.06
CA HIS A 57 10.16 15.38 -19.60
C HIS A 57 10.30 16.82 -19.05
N ASN A 58 10.55 17.80 -19.92
CA ASN A 58 10.58 19.23 -19.55
C ASN A 58 9.24 19.95 -19.74
N TYR A 59 8.22 19.27 -20.27
CA TYR A 59 6.89 19.81 -20.50
C TYR A 59 5.90 19.16 -19.54
N GLN A 60 5.73 19.76 -18.36
CA GLN A 60 4.94 19.19 -17.26
C GLN A 60 3.55 18.73 -17.70
N VAL A 61 2.81 19.59 -18.40
CA VAL A 61 1.43 19.31 -18.85
C VAL A 61 1.36 18.05 -19.71
N VAL A 62 2.38 17.77 -20.52
CA VAL A 62 2.40 16.56 -21.37
C VAL A 62 2.64 15.32 -20.52
N VAL A 63 3.54 15.39 -19.55
CA VAL A 63 3.82 14.27 -18.63
C VAL A 63 2.59 13.95 -17.79
N GLU A 64 2.00 14.96 -17.15
CA GLU A 64 0.79 14.86 -16.33
C GLU A 64 -0.36 14.19 -17.09
N LEU A 65 -0.68 14.67 -18.30
CA LEU A 65 -1.76 14.10 -19.11
C LEU A 65 -1.51 12.65 -19.52
N ILE A 66 -0.25 12.27 -19.76
CA ILE A 66 0.09 10.88 -20.06
C ILE A 66 -0.13 10.01 -18.82
N LEU A 67 0.30 10.46 -17.64
CA LEU A 67 0.10 9.74 -16.39
C LEU A 67 -1.40 9.60 -16.07
N GLU A 68 -2.18 10.67 -16.25
CA GLU A 68 -3.64 10.66 -16.07
C GLU A 68 -4.32 9.67 -17.03
N LEU A 69 -3.91 9.63 -18.30
CA LEU A 69 -4.42 8.65 -19.26
C LEU A 69 -4.19 7.21 -18.79
N TYR A 70 -2.99 6.90 -18.27
CA TYR A 70 -2.70 5.58 -17.71
C TYR A 70 -3.58 5.26 -16.50
N CYS A 71 -3.78 6.22 -15.59
CA CYS A 71 -4.70 6.07 -14.46
C CYS A 71 -6.12 5.72 -14.93
N GLU A 72 -6.62 6.46 -15.91
CA GLU A 72 -7.96 6.24 -16.45
C GLU A 72 -8.10 4.89 -17.15
N CYS A 73 -7.11 4.47 -17.93
CA CYS A 73 -7.10 3.14 -18.53
C CYS A 73 -7.07 2.03 -17.48
N ALA A 74 -6.22 2.16 -16.45
CA ALA A 74 -6.18 1.20 -15.35
C ALA A 74 -7.51 1.14 -14.59
N ARG A 75 -8.12 2.29 -14.29
CA ARG A 75 -9.36 2.39 -13.52
C ARG A 75 -10.58 1.84 -14.28
N ASN A 76 -10.75 2.22 -15.55
CA ASN A 76 -12.00 1.95 -16.28
C ASN A 76 -11.96 0.70 -17.15
N MET A 77 -10.77 0.24 -17.55
CA MET A 77 -10.64 -0.88 -18.50
C MET A 77 -10.12 -2.16 -17.85
N LEU A 78 -9.13 -2.06 -16.96
CA LEU A 78 -8.29 -3.18 -16.53
C LEU A 78 -9.08 -4.39 -16.01
N CYS A 79 -10.11 -4.18 -15.19
CA CYS A 79 -10.93 -5.24 -14.62
C CYS A 79 -11.69 -6.05 -15.68
N TYR A 80 -11.87 -5.53 -16.89
CA TYR A 80 -12.58 -6.19 -17.98
C TYR A 80 -11.65 -6.72 -19.08
N LEU A 81 -10.34 -6.47 -18.97
CA LEU A 81 -9.35 -6.91 -19.95
C LEU A 81 -9.04 -8.40 -19.82
N SER A 82 -8.68 -9.02 -20.94
CA SER A 82 -8.14 -10.39 -20.95
C SER A 82 -6.81 -10.45 -20.19
N GLN A 83 -6.39 -11.64 -19.74
CA GLN A 83 -5.08 -11.80 -19.09
C GLN A 83 -3.93 -11.30 -19.98
N THR A 84 -3.98 -11.58 -21.28
CA THR A 84 -2.97 -11.11 -22.24
C THR A 84 -2.92 -9.60 -22.36
N ASP A 85 -4.08 -8.94 -22.41
CA ASP A 85 -4.15 -7.48 -22.51
C ASP A 85 -3.82 -6.79 -21.18
N SER A 86 -4.07 -7.47 -20.06
CA SER A 86 -3.67 -7.02 -18.72
C SER A 86 -2.16 -7.05 -18.56
N HIS A 87 -1.47 -8.10 -19.00
CA HIS A 87 0.00 -8.12 -19.02
C HIS A 87 0.60 -7.01 -19.90
N ARG A 88 -0.06 -6.70 -21.02
CA ARG A 88 0.35 -5.62 -21.92
C ARG A 88 0.28 -4.25 -21.24
N ILE A 89 -0.83 -3.93 -20.56
CA ILE A 89 -0.95 -2.66 -19.85
C ILE A 89 -0.03 -2.61 -18.63
N TYR A 90 0.18 -3.72 -17.92
CA TYR A 90 1.18 -3.80 -16.83
C TYR A 90 2.59 -3.44 -17.30
N GLY A 91 3.03 -4.01 -18.43
CA GLY A 91 4.33 -3.68 -19.02
C GLY A 91 4.43 -2.21 -19.40
N ALA A 92 3.38 -1.64 -20.01
CA ALA A 92 3.35 -0.25 -20.42
C ALA A 92 3.36 0.73 -19.23
N CYS A 93 2.57 0.45 -18.17
CA CYS A 93 2.59 1.21 -16.93
C CYS A 93 3.97 1.17 -16.27
N LEU A 94 4.58 -0.01 -16.19
CA LEU A 94 5.88 -0.15 -15.55
C LEU A 94 6.98 0.60 -16.32
N GLN A 95 7.01 0.49 -17.64
CA GLN A 95 7.95 1.24 -18.48
C GLN A 95 7.77 2.76 -18.33
N THR A 96 6.52 3.20 -18.19
CA THR A 96 6.18 4.60 -17.95
C THR A 96 6.71 5.08 -16.59
N ILE A 97 6.46 4.34 -15.51
CA ILE A 97 6.99 4.62 -14.17
C ILE A 97 8.53 4.68 -14.19
N GLN A 98 9.17 3.69 -14.81
CA GLN A 98 10.63 3.63 -14.94
C GLN A 98 11.19 4.83 -15.72
N THR A 99 10.51 5.26 -16.78
CA THR A 99 10.98 6.39 -17.59
C THR A 99 10.79 7.71 -16.86
N TYR A 100 9.64 7.90 -16.20
CA TYR A 100 9.41 9.05 -15.34
C TYR A 100 10.47 9.17 -14.24
N ALA A 101 10.73 8.08 -13.52
CA ALA A 101 11.71 8.07 -12.45
C ALA A 101 13.13 8.37 -12.95
N ARG A 102 13.54 7.80 -14.08
CA ARG A 102 14.84 8.11 -14.70
C ARG A 102 14.99 9.57 -15.09
N CYS A 103 13.91 10.22 -15.54
CA CYS A 103 13.93 11.62 -15.94
C CYS A 103 13.96 12.59 -14.75
N ASN A 104 13.49 12.17 -13.58
CA ASN A 104 13.34 13.04 -12.41
C ASN A 104 14.30 12.71 -11.24
N MET A 105 14.98 11.56 -11.28
CA MET A 105 15.95 11.18 -10.25
C MET A 105 17.15 12.14 -10.25
N GLY A 106 17.39 12.81 -9.11
CA GLY A 106 18.50 13.75 -8.94
C GLY A 106 18.33 15.08 -9.68
N ARG A 107 17.12 15.37 -10.19
CA ARG A 107 16.82 16.63 -10.86
C ARG A 107 16.68 17.74 -9.83
N ILE A 108 17.55 18.76 -9.92
CA ILE A 108 17.43 19.98 -9.11
C ILE A 108 16.70 21.01 -9.97
N CYS A 109 15.45 21.30 -9.64
CA CYS A 109 14.68 22.34 -10.31
C CYS A 109 14.67 23.62 -9.47
N VAL A 110 14.96 24.75 -10.08
CA VAL A 110 15.03 26.07 -9.42
C VAL A 110 13.67 26.78 -9.46
N GLU A 111 12.71 26.23 -10.21
CA GLU A 111 11.37 26.81 -10.36
C GLU A 111 10.52 26.60 -9.11
N SER A 112 9.83 27.65 -8.67
CA SER A 112 9.00 27.62 -7.46
C SER A 112 7.80 26.67 -7.55
N SER A 113 7.35 26.31 -8.76
CA SER A 113 6.25 25.35 -9.00
C SER A 113 6.71 23.90 -9.13
N SER A 114 8.02 23.64 -9.04
CA SER A 114 8.56 22.29 -9.28
C SER A 114 8.13 21.25 -8.24
N GLU A 115 7.93 21.67 -6.99
CA GLU A 115 7.41 20.82 -5.92
C GLU A 115 5.94 20.44 -6.15
N GLU A 116 5.09 21.40 -6.54
CA GLU A 116 3.67 21.15 -6.84
C GLU A 116 3.49 20.21 -8.04
N ASN A 117 4.30 20.41 -9.07
CA ASN A 117 4.35 19.56 -10.26
C ASN A 117 4.77 18.12 -9.90
N SER A 118 5.83 17.97 -9.11
CA SER A 118 6.30 16.67 -8.62
C SER A 118 5.25 16.00 -7.74
N TYR A 119 4.61 16.76 -6.85
CA TYR A 119 3.50 16.28 -6.03
C TYR A 119 2.37 15.69 -6.89
N HIS A 120 1.93 16.40 -7.94
CA HIS A 120 0.82 15.96 -8.77
C HIS A 120 1.17 14.68 -9.56
N ASP A 121 2.35 14.63 -10.16
CA ASP A 121 2.81 13.44 -10.89
C ASP A 121 2.94 12.22 -9.97
N ILE A 122 3.57 12.38 -8.81
CA ILE A 122 3.74 11.28 -7.86
C ILE A 122 2.37 10.82 -7.33
N LEU A 123 1.43 11.74 -7.10
CA LEU A 123 0.05 11.38 -6.74
C LEU A 123 -0.60 10.50 -7.82
N LEU A 124 -0.52 10.90 -9.09
CA LEU A 124 -1.03 10.11 -10.22
C LEU A 124 -0.35 8.73 -10.29
N LEU A 125 0.97 8.66 -10.12
CA LEU A 125 1.68 7.38 -10.11
C LEU A 125 1.21 6.46 -8.97
N MET A 126 0.96 7.02 -7.79
CA MET A 126 0.44 6.26 -6.65
C MET A 126 -1.00 5.81 -6.86
N GLU A 127 -1.85 6.62 -7.49
CA GLU A 127 -3.19 6.22 -7.94
C GLU A 127 -3.13 5.12 -8.99
N LEU A 128 -2.21 5.22 -9.95
CA LEU A 128 -1.99 4.19 -10.97
C LEU A 128 -1.66 2.85 -10.31
N LEU A 129 -0.69 2.82 -9.38
CA LEU A 129 -0.32 1.60 -8.65
C LEU A 129 -1.52 0.98 -7.92
N THR A 130 -2.31 1.79 -7.21
CA THR A 130 -3.54 1.32 -6.54
C THR A 130 -4.55 0.76 -7.54
N ASN A 131 -4.74 1.43 -8.69
CA ASN A 131 -5.67 0.97 -9.73
C ASN A 131 -5.22 -0.36 -10.37
N LEU A 132 -3.90 -0.60 -10.48
CA LEU A 132 -3.39 -1.88 -10.98
C LEU A 132 -3.76 -3.04 -10.06
N LEU A 133 -3.68 -2.84 -8.73
CA LEU A 133 -4.04 -3.85 -7.74
C LEU A 133 -5.53 -4.23 -7.78
N ASN A 134 -6.41 -3.32 -8.20
CA ASN A 134 -7.85 -3.59 -8.26
C ASN A 134 -8.23 -4.77 -9.18
N LYS A 135 -7.42 -5.08 -10.20
CA LYS A 135 -7.71 -6.24 -11.07
C LYS A 135 -7.68 -7.55 -10.30
N ASP A 136 -6.75 -7.68 -9.38
CA ASP A 136 -6.59 -8.89 -8.57
C ASP A 136 -7.75 -9.06 -7.56
N CYS A 137 -8.46 -7.97 -7.23
CA CYS A 137 -9.70 -8.01 -6.45
C CYS A 137 -10.95 -8.32 -7.29
N ILE A 138 -11.00 -7.81 -8.53
CA ILE A 138 -12.18 -7.88 -9.41
C ILE A 138 -11.71 -8.20 -10.84
N ASP A 139 -11.57 -9.48 -11.18
CA ASP A 139 -11.30 -9.92 -12.57
C ASP A 139 -12.61 -10.33 -13.27
N LEU A 140 -13.15 -9.42 -14.05
CA LEU A 140 -14.32 -9.61 -14.92
C LEU A 140 -13.89 -9.81 -16.38
N GLY A 141 -12.62 -10.10 -16.62
CA GLY A 141 -12.08 -10.42 -17.93
C GLY A 141 -12.68 -11.70 -18.51
N PRO A 142 -12.67 -11.86 -19.84
CA PRO A 142 -13.06 -13.12 -20.45
C PRO A 142 -12.18 -14.25 -19.91
N PRO A 143 -12.75 -15.41 -19.55
CA PRO A 143 -11.99 -16.52 -18.97
C PRO A 143 -10.86 -16.89 -19.92
N GLY A 144 -9.62 -16.87 -19.41
CA GLY A 144 -8.44 -17.22 -20.19
C GLY A 144 -8.58 -18.62 -20.79
N LYS A 145 -7.94 -18.85 -21.94
CA LYS A 145 -7.95 -20.16 -22.62
C LYS A 145 -7.45 -21.33 -21.73
N GLN A 146 -6.78 -21.05 -20.62
CA GLN A 146 -6.41 -22.05 -19.60
C GLN A 146 -7.61 -22.60 -18.82
N MET A 147 -8.63 -21.80 -18.48
CA MET A 147 -9.82 -22.30 -17.79
C MET A 147 -10.76 -23.08 -18.72
N ALA A 148 -10.79 -22.75 -20.02
CA ALA A 148 -11.62 -23.48 -20.99
C ALA A 148 -11.08 -24.88 -21.35
N ALA A 149 -9.81 -25.18 -21.02
CA ALA A 149 -9.19 -26.49 -21.25
C ALA A 149 -9.36 -27.46 -20.07
N LEU A 150 -9.82 -26.99 -18.91
CA LEU A 150 -10.15 -27.83 -17.77
C LEU A 150 -11.64 -28.19 -17.86
N GLY A 151 -11.91 -29.36 -18.44
CA GLY A 151 -13.25 -29.94 -18.54
C GLY A 151 -13.97 -30.03 -17.18
N GLN A 152 -15.30 -30.07 -17.23
CA GLN A 152 -16.27 -29.93 -16.15
C GLN A 152 -16.20 -30.93 -14.96
N ASP A 153 -15.15 -31.75 -14.81
CA ASP A 153 -15.18 -32.93 -13.91
C ASP A 153 -14.44 -32.82 -12.56
N GLU A 154 -13.83 -31.70 -12.20
CA GLU A 154 -13.12 -31.57 -10.90
C GLU A 154 -13.64 -30.38 -10.05
N LEU A 155 -14.95 -30.34 -9.78
CA LEU A 155 -15.55 -29.36 -8.85
C LEU A 155 -15.45 -29.78 -7.35
N ASN A 156 -14.74 -30.86 -7.02
CA ASN A 156 -14.70 -31.43 -5.67
C ASN A 156 -13.30 -31.88 -5.21
N LYS A 157 -12.27 -31.05 -5.42
CA LYS A 157 -11.02 -31.16 -4.65
C LYS A 157 -10.56 -29.79 -4.13
N PRO A 158 -10.09 -29.69 -2.88
CA PRO A 158 -9.51 -28.47 -2.36
C PRO A 158 -8.29 -28.08 -3.19
N SER A 159 -8.28 -26.84 -3.65
CA SER A 159 -7.23 -26.08 -4.33
C SER A 159 -5.88 -26.81 -4.43
N LYS A 160 -5.66 -27.50 -5.54
CA LYS A 160 -4.33 -28.01 -5.91
C LYS A 160 -3.46 -26.83 -6.35
N GLU A 161 -2.35 -26.70 -5.64
CA GLU A 161 -1.08 -26.10 -6.01
C GLU A 161 -0.97 -25.80 -7.52
N LEU A 162 -0.89 -24.50 -7.83
CA LEU A 162 -0.47 -24.00 -9.13
C LEU A 162 0.92 -24.58 -9.44
N THR A 163 1.00 -25.33 -10.52
CA THR A 163 2.23 -25.90 -11.08
C THR A 163 3.34 -24.85 -11.12
N GLU A 164 4.43 -25.12 -10.37
CA GLU A 164 5.69 -24.39 -10.44
C GLU A 164 6.23 -24.44 -11.87
N GLY A 165 6.19 -23.33 -12.62
CA GLY A 165 6.79 -23.29 -13.97
C GLY A 165 6.48 -22.10 -14.88
N GLU A 166 5.33 -21.41 -14.73
CA GLU A 166 5.08 -20.14 -15.43
C GLU A 166 5.09 -19.00 -14.43
N ILE A 167 6.15 -18.19 -14.43
CA ILE A 167 6.19 -16.93 -13.67
C ILE A 167 5.22 -15.96 -14.37
N THR A 168 3.94 -16.05 -14.05
CA THR A 168 2.97 -15.05 -14.49
C THR A 168 3.16 -13.81 -13.64
N VAL A 169 3.72 -12.74 -14.23
CA VAL A 169 3.86 -11.42 -13.57
C VAL A 169 2.46 -10.93 -13.16
N THR A 170 2.19 -10.85 -11.86
CA THR A 170 0.86 -10.41 -11.38
C THR A 170 0.81 -8.88 -11.22
N ALA A 171 -0.39 -8.32 -11.01
CA ALA A 171 -0.53 -6.88 -10.76
C ALA A 171 0.25 -6.46 -9.52
N ALA A 172 0.24 -7.30 -8.48
CA ALA A 172 1.05 -7.11 -7.28
C ALA A 172 2.56 -6.98 -7.54
N ASP A 173 3.13 -7.79 -8.45
CA ASP A 173 4.57 -7.73 -8.75
C ASP A 173 4.93 -6.39 -9.39
N VAL A 174 4.09 -5.95 -10.33
CA VAL A 174 4.23 -4.66 -11.01
C VAL A 174 4.05 -3.51 -10.02
N CYS A 175 3.08 -3.63 -9.11
CA CYS A 175 2.80 -2.63 -8.10
C CYS A 175 3.96 -2.46 -7.11
N LEU A 176 4.44 -3.57 -6.53
CA LEU A 176 5.51 -3.54 -5.53
C LEU A 176 6.86 -3.12 -6.15
N TYR A 177 7.11 -3.51 -7.39
CA TYR A 177 8.30 -3.06 -8.12
C TYR A 177 8.19 -1.59 -8.55
N GLY A 178 7.01 -1.13 -8.95
CA GLY A 178 6.73 0.30 -9.19
C GLY A 178 6.90 1.15 -7.93
N LEU A 179 6.48 0.64 -6.78
CA LEU A 179 6.68 1.29 -5.48
C LEU A 179 8.16 1.47 -5.15
N ASP A 180 9.00 0.45 -5.39
CA ASP A 180 10.45 0.52 -5.20
C ASP A 180 11.09 1.66 -6.02
N ILE A 181 10.56 1.89 -7.23
CA ILE A 181 11.02 2.94 -8.13
C ILE A 181 10.57 4.34 -7.66
N ILE A 182 9.34 4.46 -7.15
CA ILE A 182 8.73 5.74 -6.78
C ILE A 182 9.18 6.20 -5.39
N MET A 183 9.43 5.28 -4.46
CA MET A 183 9.75 5.60 -3.06
C MET A 183 10.94 6.58 -2.90
N PRO A 184 12.05 6.46 -3.65
CA PRO A 184 13.15 7.44 -3.58
C PRO A 184 12.79 8.85 -4.07
N LEU A 185 11.74 8.99 -4.89
CA LEU A 185 11.25 10.29 -5.38
C LEU A 185 10.29 10.95 -4.37
N MET A 186 9.77 10.18 -3.43
CA MET A 186 8.79 10.63 -2.43
C MET A 186 9.51 11.14 -1.19
N THR A 187 9.83 12.42 -1.17
CA THR A 187 10.47 13.06 -0.02
C THR A 187 9.49 13.29 1.14
N ILE A 188 10.03 13.50 2.34
CA ILE A 188 9.21 13.84 3.52
C ILE A 188 8.43 15.14 3.29
N GLU A 189 9.01 16.11 2.58
CA GLU A 189 8.35 17.37 2.20
C GLU A 189 7.13 17.10 1.32
N LEU A 190 7.23 16.20 0.34
CA LEU A 190 6.07 15.80 -0.48
C LEU A 190 5.01 15.05 0.33
N LEU A 191 5.40 14.29 1.34
CA LEU A 191 4.44 13.64 2.26
C LEU A 191 3.74 14.62 3.23
N THR A 192 4.16 15.90 3.28
CA THR A 192 3.38 16.91 4.01
C THR A 192 2.07 17.27 3.31
N PHE A 193 1.97 17.00 2.00
CA PHE A 193 0.72 17.18 1.27
C PHE A 193 -0.27 16.06 1.62
N PRO A 194 -1.44 16.37 2.23
CA PRO A 194 -2.30 15.36 2.84
C PRO A 194 -2.83 14.30 1.87
N SER A 195 -3.18 14.70 0.64
CA SER A 195 -3.74 13.79 -0.36
C SER A 195 -2.72 12.73 -0.81
N LEU A 196 -1.47 13.15 -1.06
CA LEU A 196 -0.39 12.23 -1.45
C LEU A 196 -0.03 11.30 -0.29
N CYS A 197 0.12 11.85 0.92
CA CYS A 197 0.39 11.06 2.12
C CYS A 197 -0.68 9.97 2.31
N LEU A 198 -1.95 10.37 2.31
CA LEU A 198 -3.06 9.45 2.48
C LEU A 198 -3.10 8.39 1.36
N GLN A 199 -2.89 8.79 0.11
CA GLN A 199 -2.87 7.87 -1.02
C GLN A 199 -1.73 6.85 -0.93
N TYR A 200 -0.56 7.28 -0.47
CA TYR A 200 0.57 6.38 -0.23
C TYR A 200 0.26 5.34 0.84
N PHE A 201 -0.21 5.76 2.01
CA PHE A 201 -0.55 4.82 3.08
C PHE A 201 -1.70 3.89 2.71
N LYS A 202 -2.70 4.38 1.97
CA LYS A 202 -3.78 3.53 1.43
C LYS A 202 -3.22 2.46 0.50
N MET A 203 -2.34 2.84 -0.43
CA MET A 203 -1.78 1.91 -1.41
C MET A 203 -0.95 0.81 -0.73
N ILE A 204 -0.02 1.16 0.16
CA ILE A 204 0.82 0.13 0.82
C ILE A 204 0.00 -0.78 1.74
N THR A 205 -1.03 -0.25 2.39
CA THR A 205 -1.95 -1.03 3.24
C THR A 205 -2.76 -1.98 2.40
N PHE A 206 -3.32 -1.50 1.28
CA PHE A 206 -4.07 -2.31 0.34
C PHE A 206 -3.21 -3.43 -0.29
N ALA A 207 -1.97 -3.13 -0.69
CA ALA A 207 -1.03 -4.12 -1.19
C ALA A 207 -0.75 -5.22 -0.15
N CYS A 208 -0.63 -4.85 1.12
CA CYS A 208 -0.43 -5.78 2.24
C CYS A 208 -1.68 -6.63 2.51
N GLU A 209 -2.87 -6.05 2.42
CA GLU A 209 -4.15 -6.76 2.60
C GLU A 209 -4.35 -7.86 1.56
N ILE A 210 -4.03 -7.58 0.29
CA ILE A 210 -4.24 -8.56 -0.79
C ILE A 210 -3.09 -9.57 -0.86
N TYR A 211 -1.84 -9.12 -0.66
CA TYR A 211 -0.64 -9.92 -0.90
C TYR A 211 0.37 -9.90 0.26
N PRO A 212 -0.04 -10.29 1.49
CA PRO A 212 0.86 -10.25 2.65
C PRO A 212 2.09 -11.16 2.45
N ASP A 213 1.93 -12.29 1.77
CA ASP A 213 3.02 -13.20 1.38
C ASP A 213 4.09 -12.53 0.52
N LYS A 214 3.68 -11.71 -0.45
CA LYS A 214 4.62 -11.00 -1.33
C LYS A 214 5.33 -9.89 -0.58
N VAL A 215 4.61 -9.17 0.29
CA VAL A 215 5.19 -8.14 1.16
C VAL A 215 6.25 -8.74 2.11
N CYS A 216 6.00 -9.94 2.67
CA CYS A 216 6.97 -10.65 3.51
C CYS A 216 8.27 -11.02 2.76
N LYS A 217 8.20 -11.20 1.44
CA LYS A 217 9.30 -11.65 0.58
C LYS A 217 9.95 -10.51 -0.21
N LEU A 218 9.61 -9.25 0.09
CA LEU A 218 10.23 -8.09 -0.54
C LEU A 218 11.75 -8.06 -0.28
N PRO A 219 12.52 -7.44 -1.20
CA PRO A 219 13.91 -7.12 -0.94
C PRO A 219 14.06 -6.37 0.39
N LEU A 220 15.07 -6.74 1.19
CA LEU A 220 15.24 -6.24 2.55
C LEU A 220 15.26 -4.71 2.64
N ASN A 221 15.84 -4.03 1.66
CA ASN A 221 15.90 -2.57 1.63
C ASN A 221 14.51 -1.94 1.46
N LEU A 222 13.71 -2.45 0.53
CA LEU A 222 12.36 -1.98 0.30
C LEU A 222 11.45 -2.26 1.51
N LEU A 223 11.56 -3.45 2.09
CA LEU A 223 10.83 -3.80 3.32
C LEU A 223 11.18 -2.84 4.47
N LYS A 224 12.47 -2.55 4.67
CA LYS A 224 12.91 -1.57 5.68
C LYS A 224 12.35 -0.18 5.40
N SER A 225 12.42 0.30 4.16
CA SER A 225 11.89 1.62 3.81
C SER A 225 10.38 1.71 4.01
N LEU A 226 9.65 0.63 3.70
CA LEU A 226 8.21 0.55 3.95
C LEU A 226 7.91 0.62 5.45
N LEU A 227 8.61 -0.17 6.27
CA LEU A 227 8.40 -0.16 7.72
C LEU A 227 8.84 1.16 8.37
N MET A 228 9.95 1.78 7.92
CA MET A 228 10.30 3.14 8.34
C MET A 228 9.20 4.16 7.98
N SER A 229 8.54 3.97 6.83
CA SER A 229 7.39 4.81 6.46
C SER A 229 6.22 4.63 7.43
N LEU A 230 5.96 3.41 7.90
CA LEU A 230 4.93 3.14 8.92
C LEU A 230 5.26 3.76 10.27
N GLU A 231 6.52 3.70 10.69
CA GLU A 231 6.98 4.36 11.93
C GLU A 231 6.71 5.87 11.85
N LEU A 232 7.12 6.52 10.75
CA LEU A 232 6.81 7.93 10.50
C LEU A 232 5.29 8.18 10.43
N GLY A 233 4.56 7.27 9.79
CA GLY A 233 3.10 7.19 9.73
C GLY A 233 2.41 7.35 11.09
N LEU A 234 2.91 6.60 12.07
CA LEU A 234 2.37 6.54 13.43
C LEU A 234 2.72 7.77 14.28
N THR A 235 3.81 8.48 13.98
CA THR A 235 4.33 9.56 14.83
C THR A 235 4.14 10.96 14.29
N SER A 236 4.00 11.14 12.97
CA SER A 236 4.24 12.44 12.34
C SER A 236 3.10 12.99 11.50
N PHE A 237 2.06 12.20 11.20
CA PHE A 237 0.95 12.62 10.34
C PHE A 237 -0.41 12.61 11.07
N GLY A 238 -1.50 12.61 10.29
CA GLY A 238 -2.87 12.66 10.79
C GLY A 238 -3.42 11.33 11.30
N GLN A 239 -4.58 11.39 11.95
CA GLN A 239 -5.26 10.24 12.55
C GLN A 239 -5.63 9.16 11.52
N ASP A 240 -6.03 9.56 10.31
CA ASP A 240 -6.35 8.61 9.23
C ASP A 240 -5.14 7.76 8.83
N VAL A 241 -3.94 8.35 8.85
CA VAL A 241 -2.69 7.65 8.54
C VAL A 241 -2.33 6.67 9.66
N ILE A 242 -2.53 7.05 10.93
CA ILE A 242 -2.33 6.15 12.07
C ILE A 242 -3.22 4.90 11.94
N ILE A 243 -4.49 5.07 11.55
CA ILE A 243 -5.42 3.96 11.34
C ILE A 243 -4.89 3.02 10.24
N LEU A 244 -4.50 3.56 9.08
CA LEU A 244 -3.93 2.77 7.98
C LEU A 244 -2.66 2.02 8.40
N CYS A 245 -1.76 2.66 9.16
CA CYS A 245 -0.57 2.01 9.68
C CYS A 245 -0.92 0.87 10.65
N CYS A 246 -1.91 1.06 11.51
CA CYS A 246 -2.41 0.02 12.39
C CYS A 246 -3.04 -1.14 11.61
N ASP A 247 -3.80 -0.86 10.56
CA ASP A 247 -4.40 -1.88 9.69
C ASP A 247 -3.30 -2.70 8.98
N PHE A 248 -2.27 -2.03 8.44
CA PHE A 248 -1.10 -2.69 7.86
C PHE A 248 -0.43 -3.63 8.87
N ILE A 249 -0.13 -3.12 10.08
CA ILE A 249 0.50 -3.91 11.15
C ILE A 249 -0.39 -5.08 11.54
N GLN A 250 -1.71 -4.87 11.59
CA GLN A 250 -2.66 -5.91 11.95
C GLN A 250 -2.65 -7.06 10.94
N VAL A 251 -2.69 -6.73 9.64
CA VAL A 251 -2.62 -7.70 8.55
C VAL A 251 -1.30 -8.47 8.60
N MET A 252 -0.18 -7.76 8.69
CA MET A 252 1.15 -8.37 8.69
C MET A 252 1.36 -9.26 9.92
N GLY A 253 1.02 -8.78 11.12
CA GLY A 253 1.10 -9.55 12.35
C GLY A 253 0.21 -10.79 12.32
N THR A 254 -0.98 -10.69 11.73
CA THR A 254 -1.89 -11.84 11.58
C THR A 254 -1.28 -12.88 10.66
N HIS A 255 -0.71 -12.44 9.54
CA HIS A 255 -0.05 -13.31 8.58
C HIS A 255 1.16 -14.05 9.20
N ILE A 256 2.03 -13.30 9.91
CA ILE A 256 3.18 -13.85 10.63
C ILE A 256 2.75 -14.91 11.64
N TYR A 257 1.68 -14.63 12.40
CA TYR A 257 1.16 -15.57 13.40
C TYR A 257 0.60 -16.84 12.75
N LEU A 258 -0.28 -16.71 11.75
CA LEU A 258 -0.97 -17.85 11.11
C LEU A 258 -0.01 -18.82 10.44
N TYR A 259 1.02 -18.29 9.77
CA TYR A 259 2.01 -19.10 9.07
C TYR A 259 3.28 -19.38 9.89
N ASN A 260 3.29 -18.98 11.17
CA ASN A 260 4.41 -19.14 12.09
C ASN A 260 5.75 -18.70 11.48
N ILE A 261 5.74 -17.52 10.85
CA ILE A 261 6.90 -16.95 10.17
C ILE A 261 7.89 -16.46 11.23
N ARG A 262 9.04 -17.12 11.35
CA ARG A 262 10.13 -16.73 12.28
C ARG A 262 11.45 -16.44 11.60
N ASP A 263 11.68 -17.04 10.43
CA ASP A 263 12.96 -16.98 9.73
C ASP A 263 13.04 -15.83 8.71
N LEU A 264 11.95 -15.08 8.51
CA LEU A 264 11.93 -13.96 7.58
C LEU A 264 12.23 -12.64 8.30
N PRO A 265 12.97 -11.70 7.65
CA PRO A 265 13.31 -10.40 8.24
C PRO A 265 12.11 -9.58 8.71
N VAL A 266 10.94 -9.78 8.10
CA VAL A 266 9.70 -9.08 8.45
C VAL A 266 9.28 -9.29 9.91
N HIS A 267 9.56 -10.47 10.47
CA HIS A 267 9.30 -10.77 11.88
C HIS A 267 10.12 -9.82 12.77
N ASP A 268 11.45 -9.81 12.58
CA ASP A 268 12.33 -9.00 13.43
C ASP A 268 12.12 -7.50 13.23
N LEU A 269 11.77 -7.06 12.02
CA LEU A 269 11.52 -5.65 11.72
C LEU A 269 10.15 -5.16 12.22
N LEU A 270 9.16 -6.04 12.39
CA LEU A 270 7.86 -5.68 12.93
C LEU A 270 7.86 -5.64 14.47
N GLN A 271 8.80 -6.34 15.11
CA GLN A 271 8.91 -6.40 16.56
C GLN A 271 8.95 -5.02 17.25
N PRO A 272 9.75 -4.02 16.83
CA PRO A 272 9.82 -2.71 17.50
C PRO A 272 8.48 -1.96 17.59
N PHE A 273 7.55 -2.23 16.67
CA PHE A 273 6.23 -1.57 16.64
C PHE A 273 5.39 -1.86 17.88
N LEU A 274 5.63 -2.97 18.59
CA LEU A 274 4.91 -3.26 19.83
C LEU A 274 5.26 -2.22 20.90
N LYS A 275 6.55 -1.93 21.06
CA LYS A 275 7.00 -0.88 21.99
C LYS A 275 6.49 0.47 21.55
N LEU A 276 6.63 0.81 20.26
CA LEU A 276 6.17 2.07 19.70
C LEU A 276 4.68 2.30 19.96
N LEU A 277 3.81 1.35 19.62
CA LEU A 277 2.37 1.49 19.83
C LEU A 277 2.01 1.56 21.32
N MET A 278 2.65 0.77 22.18
CA MET A 278 2.44 0.93 23.63
C MET A 278 2.81 2.33 24.11
N ASP A 279 4.00 2.82 23.75
CA ASP A 279 4.48 4.14 24.17
C ASP A 279 3.53 5.24 23.66
N LEU A 280 3.12 5.20 22.40
CA LEU A 280 2.17 6.15 21.81
C LEU A 280 0.79 6.14 22.51
N MET A 281 0.28 4.96 22.87
CA MET A 281 -1.02 4.82 23.54
C MET A 281 -0.97 5.29 25.00
N LEU A 282 0.11 4.97 25.72
CA LEU A 282 0.33 5.30 27.13
C LEU A 282 0.67 6.79 27.32
N THR A 283 1.47 7.38 26.43
CA THR A 283 1.83 8.81 26.44
C THR A 283 0.72 9.74 25.93
N ARG A 284 -0.43 9.18 25.51
CA ARG A 284 -1.58 9.92 24.96
C ARG A 284 -1.29 10.65 23.65
N GLN A 285 -0.32 10.19 22.86
CA GLN A 285 -0.08 10.73 21.51
C GLN A 285 -1.15 10.30 20.51
N ILE A 286 -1.85 9.19 20.80
CA ILE A 286 -3.02 8.73 20.03
C ILE A 286 -4.32 9.26 20.65
N ASN A 287 -5.13 9.94 19.83
CA ASN A 287 -6.46 10.43 20.19
C ASN A 287 -7.34 9.28 20.68
N SER A 288 -8.10 9.53 21.75
CA SER A 288 -9.00 8.54 22.36
C SER A 288 -10.05 7.99 21.38
N GLU A 289 -10.42 8.76 20.35
CA GLU A 289 -11.42 8.34 19.35
C GLU A 289 -10.93 7.21 18.44
N ILE A 290 -9.65 7.20 18.08
CA ILE A 290 -9.06 6.20 17.17
C ILE A 290 -8.35 5.05 17.91
N LEU A 291 -8.25 5.15 19.23
CA LEU A 291 -7.62 4.15 20.08
C LEU A 291 -8.22 2.74 19.91
N PRO A 292 -9.55 2.58 19.75
CA PRO A 292 -10.15 1.28 19.45
C PRO A 292 -9.65 0.68 18.13
N ASN A 293 -9.40 1.49 17.10
CA ASN A 293 -8.83 1.04 15.82
C ASN A 293 -7.39 0.53 16.01
N CYS A 294 -6.61 1.24 16.83
CA CYS A 294 -5.22 0.89 17.10
C CYS A 294 -5.08 -0.34 18.02
N SER A 295 -6.10 -0.63 18.84
CA SER A 295 -6.09 -1.76 19.78
C SER A 295 -5.92 -3.12 19.10
N GLY A 296 -6.42 -3.28 17.88
CA GLY A 296 -6.29 -4.50 17.09
C GLY A 296 -4.85 -4.78 16.66
N ALA A 297 -4.12 -3.72 16.26
CA ALA A 297 -2.70 -3.78 15.95
C ALA A 297 -1.87 -4.16 17.20
N LEU A 298 -2.16 -3.53 18.34
CA LEU A 298 -1.48 -3.87 19.59
C LEU A 298 -1.73 -5.33 20.00
N TYR A 299 -2.99 -5.78 19.93
CA TYR A 299 -3.38 -7.16 20.26
C TYR A 299 -2.59 -8.18 19.44
N ILE A 300 -2.49 -7.99 18.12
CA ILE A 300 -1.80 -8.96 17.28
C ILE A 300 -0.30 -8.96 17.56
N LEU A 301 0.31 -7.80 17.81
CA LEU A 301 1.73 -7.71 18.15
C LEU A 301 2.04 -8.36 19.49
N ILE A 302 1.15 -8.23 20.49
CA ILE A 302 1.27 -8.96 21.75
C ILE A 302 1.18 -10.47 21.50
N SER A 303 0.29 -10.90 20.60
CA SER A 303 0.09 -12.31 20.28
C SER A 303 1.31 -12.93 19.59
N VAL A 304 1.99 -12.16 18.74
CA VAL A 304 3.24 -12.58 18.06
C VAL A 304 4.45 -12.50 19.00
N TYR A 305 4.64 -11.40 19.73
CA TYR A 305 5.86 -11.11 20.51
C TYR A 305 5.61 -11.15 22.04
N GLN A 306 5.12 -12.27 22.55
CA GLN A 306 4.73 -12.41 23.96
C GLN A 306 5.88 -12.17 24.93
N ASP A 307 7.07 -12.67 24.65
CA ASP A 307 8.24 -12.50 25.53
C ASP A 307 8.64 -11.04 25.66
N MET A 308 8.65 -10.32 24.54
CA MET A 308 8.97 -8.90 24.54
C MET A 308 7.88 -8.08 25.21
N TYR A 309 6.59 -8.42 25.03
CA TYR A 309 5.51 -7.79 25.78
C TYR A 309 5.74 -7.91 27.29
N GLN A 310 6.06 -9.11 27.79
CA GLN A 310 6.36 -9.33 29.20
C GLN A 310 7.56 -8.51 29.67
N GLN A 311 8.61 -8.39 28.86
CA GLN A 311 9.78 -7.57 29.18
C GLN A 311 9.44 -6.08 29.26
N LEU A 312 8.63 -5.56 28.32
CA LEU A 312 8.17 -4.17 28.31
C LEU A 312 7.32 -3.85 29.55
N VAL A 313 6.39 -4.74 29.90
CA VAL A 313 5.55 -4.59 31.10
C VAL A 313 6.40 -4.60 32.37
N ARG A 314 7.38 -5.53 32.48
CA ARG A 314 8.30 -5.57 33.62
C ARG A 314 9.15 -4.31 33.70
N SER A 315 9.74 -3.87 32.60
CA SER A 315 10.53 -2.64 32.55
C SER A 315 9.72 -1.41 32.97
N LEU A 316 8.44 -1.34 32.60
CA LEU A 316 7.56 -0.22 32.96
C LEU A 316 7.13 -0.28 34.43
N LEU A 317 7.00 -1.48 35.01
CA LEU A 317 6.76 -1.68 36.44
C LEU A 317 7.99 -1.28 37.27
N ASP A 318 9.18 -1.72 36.85
CA ASP A 318 10.44 -1.45 37.54
C ASP A 318 10.82 0.04 37.49
N SER A 319 10.34 0.78 36.48
CA SER A 319 10.53 2.22 36.40
C SER A 319 9.63 3.03 37.35
N GLN A 320 8.64 2.39 38.02
CA GLN A 320 7.75 3.10 38.95
C GLN A 320 8.40 3.20 40.34
N HIS A 321 8.58 4.42 40.83
CA HIS A 321 9.10 4.66 42.18
C HIS A 321 8.04 4.50 43.29
N ASP A 322 6.76 4.68 42.96
CA ASP A 322 5.65 4.54 43.92
C ASP A 322 5.09 3.10 43.89
N PRO A 323 5.18 2.34 45.00
CA PRO A 323 4.70 0.96 45.06
C PRO A 323 3.18 0.84 44.85
N VAL A 324 2.40 1.89 45.18
CA VAL A 324 0.95 1.91 44.97
C VAL A 324 0.63 2.02 43.47
N ILE A 325 1.35 2.88 42.75
CA ILE A 325 1.23 3.02 41.29
C ILE A 325 1.70 1.73 40.60
N ALA A 326 2.82 1.16 41.04
CA ALA A 326 3.33 -0.11 40.51
C ALA A 326 2.30 -1.25 40.66
N ALA A 327 1.68 -1.39 41.84
CA ALA A 327 0.65 -2.41 42.08
C ALA A 327 -0.61 -2.20 41.23
N ARG A 328 -1.07 -0.95 41.09
CA ARG A 328 -2.21 -0.60 40.23
C ARG A 328 -1.91 -0.90 38.76
N LEU A 329 -0.70 -0.60 38.31
CA LEU A 329 -0.25 -0.85 36.94
C LEU A 329 -0.13 -2.35 36.66
N ALA A 330 0.47 -3.12 37.58
CA ALA A 330 0.57 -4.57 37.46
C ALA A 330 -0.83 -5.21 37.33
N LYS A 331 -1.79 -4.74 38.14
CA LYS A 331 -3.18 -5.18 38.06
C LYS A 331 -3.80 -4.83 36.70
N ALA A 332 -3.63 -3.59 36.22
CA ALA A 332 -4.18 -3.16 34.93
C ALA A 332 -3.65 -4.02 33.76
N PHE A 333 -2.33 -4.29 33.72
CA PHE A 333 -1.75 -5.16 32.69
C PHE A 333 -2.22 -6.62 32.81
N THR A 334 -2.42 -7.12 34.04
CA THR A 334 -2.99 -8.45 34.24
C THR A 334 -4.43 -8.52 33.72
N ASP A 335 -5.24 -7.53 34.05
CA ASP A 335 -6.65 -7.43 33.62
C ASP A 335 -6.76 -7.26 32.09
N LEU A 336 -5.79 -6.61 31.44
CA LEU A 336 -5.75 -6.42 29.99
C LEU A 336 -5.77 -7.75 29.23
N THR A 337 -4.97 -8.73 29.67
CA THR A 337 -4.87 -10.05 29.03
C THR A 337 -5.66 -11.14 29.75
N ALA A 338 -6.43 -10.80 30.80
CA ALA A 338 -7.18 -11.77 31.58
C ALA A 338 -8.28 -12.46 30.74
N ASN A 339 -8.33 -13.79 30.81
CA ASN A 339 -9.32 -14.63 30.11
C ASN A 339 -9.30 -14.50 28.56
N ILE A 340 -8.16 -14.11 28.00
CA ILE A 340 -7.95 -13.98 26.56
C ILE A 340 -6.89 -14.99 26.12
N ALA A 341 -7.22 -15.78 25.11
CA ALA A 341 -6.20 -16.53 24.37
C ALA A 341 -5.53 -15.57 23.39
N LEU A 342 -4.20 -15.51 23.42
CA LEU A 342 -3.41 -14.67 22.51
C LEU A 342 -3.25 -15.40 21.18
N ASP A 343 -4.22 -15.19 20.30
CA ASP A 343 -4.34 -15.81 18.98
C ASP A 343 -4.87 -14.80 17.94
N THR A 344 -5.21 -15.27 16.73
CA THR A 344 -5.78 -14.43 15.67
C THR A 344 -7.31 -14.42 15.67
N ASN A 345 -7.95 -15.02 16.68
CA ASN A 345 -9.40 -15.20 16.71
C ASN A 345 -10.11 -13.87 16.96
N ARG A 346 -11.07 -13.54 16.08
CA ARG A 346 -11.89 -12.33 16.17
C ARG A 346 -12.59 -12.19 17.52
N MET A 347 -13.05 -13.29 18.12
CA MET A 347 -13.72 -13.26 19.43
C MET A 347 -12.77 -12.82 20.54
N GLN A 348 -11.53 -13.30 20.53
CA GLN A 348 -10.51 -12.95 21.52
C GLN A 348 -10.05 -11.51 21.34
N ARG A 349 -9.86 -11.08 20.08
CA ARG A 349 -9.57 -9.67 19.75
C ARG A 349 -10.64 -8.71 20.25
N ASN A 350 -11.93 -9.07 20.11
CA ASN A 350 -13.02 -8.24 20.63
C ASN A 350 -12.99 -8.14 22.16
N LYS A 351 -12.74 -9.25 22.88
CA LYS A 351 -12.57 -9.23 24.33
C LYS A 351 -11.38 -8.39 24.76
N PHE A 352 -10.26 -8.48 24.04
CA PHE A 352 -9.09 -7.65 24.29
C PHE A 352 -9.42 -6.17 24.14
N ARG A 353 -10.15 -5.78 23.09
CA ARG A 353 -10.59 -4.40 22.90
C ARG A 353 -11.43 -3.90 24.07
N ASP A 354 -12.40 -4.69 24.53
CA ASP A 354 -13.25 -4.33 25.68
C ASP A 354 -12.45 -4.19 26.98
N ASN A 355 -11.40 -5.01 27.18
CA ASN A 355 -10.47 -4.88 28.30
C ASN A 355 -9.55 -3.66 28.13
N PHE A 356 -9.12 -3.38 26.90
CA PHE A 356 -8.23 -2.29 26.55
C PHE A 356 -8.88 -0.92 26.82
N ASP A 357 -10.17 -0.76 26.53
CA ASP A 357 -10.90 0.49 26.82
C ASP A 357 -10.88 0.80 28.33
N LYS A 358 -11.09 -0.22 29.17
CA LYS A 358 -11.01 -0.09 30.64
C LYS A 358 -9.58 0.17 31.12
N PHE A 359 -8.62 -0.52 30.51
CA PHE A 359 -7.19 -0.38 30.79
C PHE A 359 -6.72 1.06 30.54
N ILE A 360 -7.05 1.63 29.38
CA ILE A 360 -6.67 3.00 29.03
C ILE A 360 -7.33 4.02 29.96
N ALA A 361 -8.63 3.87 30.24
CA ALA A 361 -9.32 4.75 31.17
C ALA A 361 -8.66 4.74 32.56
N THR A 362 -8.23 3.56 33.00
CA THR A 362 -7.56 3.34 34.29
C THR A 362 -6.17 3.95 34.27
N ILE A 363 -5.31 3.60 33.32
CA ILE A 363 -3.91 4.04 33.27
C ILE A 363 -3.79 5.53 33.04
N ARG A 364 -4.55 6.10 32.09
CA ARG A 364 -4.51 7.54 31.86
C ARG A 364 -4.93 8.33 33.10
N SER A 365 -5.68 7.76 34.04
CA SER A 365 -6.08 8.47 35.27
C SER A 365 -4.93 8.75 36.26
N PHE A 366 -3.82 8.00 36.20
CA PHE A 366 -2.73 8.13 37.19
C PHE A 366 -1.32 8.04 36.60
N LEU A 367 -1.15 7.47 35.40
CA LEU A 367 0.13 7.42 34.73
C LEU A 367 0.41 8.76 34.07
N VAL A 368 1.30 9.53 34.67
CA VAL A 368 1.93 10.70 34.03
C VAL A 368 3.22 10.20 33.39
N VAL A 369 3.15 9.79 32.13
CA VAL A 369 4.37 9.54 31.35
C VAL A 369 4.96 10.90 31.04
N LYS A 370 6.17 11.16 31.55
CA LYS A 370 6.91 12.40 31.28
C LYS A 370 7.50 12.40 29.88
#